data_AF-A0A3B9N752-F1
#
_entry.id   AF-A0A3B9N752-F1
#
_cell.length_a   1.000
_cell.length_b   1.000
_cell.length_c   1.000
_cell.angle_alpha   90.00
_cell.angle_beta   90.00
_cell.angle_gamma   90.00
#
_symmetry.space_group_name_H-M   'P 1'
#
loop_
_entity.id
_entity.type
_entity.pdbx_description
1 polymer ?
#
loop_
_entity_poly.entity_id
_entity_poly.type
_entity_poly.pdbx_seq_one_letter_code
_entity_poly.pdbx_strand_id
1 'polypeptide(L)'
;MNEELNELYNRIYQDESTKDSKKFIQIIEENISIIDKTDYTNQEDYVKATRLLSDYSLFLVNAGYLRKAIPYLDKAVSQIENSNAINESNIWSEPLYERLIWERGITNFHLRERNKAKKDFYQLIAHFPDNDKYKNWFKACSDKSYNIAEWTFAGIALISIFISFIVKPENGIIDRIAFYGIFFGLFGGLLTKFFRNRRLKM
;
A
#
# COMPACT_ATOMS: atom_id res chain seq x y z
N MET A 1 -3.27 5.52 -33.94
CA MET A 1 -2.80 4.13 -33.99
C MET A 1 -1.30 4.17 -34.19
N ASN A 2 -0.57 3.77 -33.15
CA ASN A 2 0.88 3.81 -33.09
C ASN A 2 1.44 2.46 -33.56
N GLU A 3 2.10 2.45 -34.73
CA GLU A 3 2.64 1.21 -35.32
C GLU A 3 3.71 0.56 -34.45
N GLU A 4 4.63 1.35 -33.88
CA GLU A 4 5.69 0.85 -33.00
C GLU A 4 5.12 0.19 -31.73
N LEU A 5 4.06 0.78 -31.16
CA LEU A 5 3.35 0.21 -30.01
C LEU A 5 2.68 -1.11 -30.37
N ASN A 6 2.07 -1.20 -31.56
CA ASN A 6 1.43 -2.42 -32.04
C ASN A 6 2.45 -3.54 -32.25
N GLU A 7 3.60 -3.23 -32.85
CA GLU A 7 4.69 -4.20 -33.03
C GLU A 7 5.22 -4.70 -31.69
N LEU A 8 5.49 -3.79 -30.75
CA LEU A 8 5.93 -4.16 -29.39
C LEU A 8 4.88 -5.04 -28.69
N TYR A 9 3.62 -4.64 -28.74
CA TYR A 9 2.52 -5.39 -28.13
C TYR A 9 2.43 -6.81 -28.72
N ASN A 10 2.43 -6.93 -30.04
CA ASN A 10 2.38 -8.23 -30.71
C ASN A 10 3.60 -9.09 -30.37
N ARG A 11 4.80 -8.50 -30.39
CA ARG A 11 6.05 -9.19 -30.00
C ARG A 11 5.96 -9.73 -28.58
N ILE A 12 5.40 -8.97 -27.65
CA ILE A 12 5.25 -9.39 -26.25
C ILE A 12 4.23 -10.52 -26.11
N TYR A 13 3.03 -10.39 -26.69
CA TYR A 13 1.93 -11.31 -26.40
C TYR A 13 1.81 -12.50 -27.37
N GLN A 14 2.55 -12.51 -28.48
CA GLN A 14 2.58 -13.65 -29.41
C GLN A 14 3.80 -14.55 -29.24
N ASP A 15 4.89 -14.06 -28.64
CA ASP A 15 6.10 -14.86 -28.37
C ASP A 15 6.01 -15.50 -26.98
N GLU A 16 5.85 -16.82 -26.92
CA GLU A 16 5.78 -17.61 -25.68
C GLU A 16 6.98 -17.41 -24.74
N SER A 17 8.15 -17.05 -25.27
CA SER A 17 9.35 -16.85 -24.46
C SER A 17 9.31 -15.59 -23.58
N THR A 18 8.38 -14.67 -23.82
CA THR A 18 8.17 -13.47 -22.99
C THR A 18 7.40 -13.78 -21.70
N LYS A 19 6.96 -15.03 -21.50
CA LYS A 19 6.49 -15.51 -20.20
C LYS A 19 7.60 -15.53 -19.15
N ASP A 20 8.87 -15.61 -19.58
CA ASP A 20 10.01 -15.41 -18.69
C ASP A 20 10.10 -13.94 -18.25
N SER A 21 10.14 -13.73 -16.93
CA SER A 21 10.12 -12.38 -16.36
C SER A 21 11.32 -11.54 -16.78
N LYS A 22 12.51 -12.13 -16.93
CA LYS A 22 13.71 -11.37 -17.30
C LYS A 22 13.65 -10.94 -18.76
N LYS A 23 13.23 -11.84 -19.65
CA LYS A 23 13.08 -11.53 -21.07
C LYS A 23 12.01 -10.46 -21.30
N PHE A 24 10.86 -10.56 -20.63
CA PHE A 24 9.82 -9.53 -20.68
C PHE A 24 10.36 -8.16 -20.27
N ILE A 25 10.98 -8.09 -19.08
CA ILE A 25 11.55 -6.85 -18.52
C ILE A 25 12.56 -6.26 -19.50
N GLN A 26 13.47 -7.07 -20.05
CA GLN A 26 14.47 -6.60 -20.99
C GLN A 26 13.84 -5.96 -22.24
N ILE A 27 12.89 -6.65 -22.87
CA ILE A 27 12.24 -6.14 -24.09
C ILE A 27 11.52 -4.82 -23.80
N ILE A 28 10.81 -4.71 -22.67
CA ILE A 28 10.12 -3.47 -22.31
C ILE A 28 11.12 -2.35 -22.00
N GLU A 29 12.21 -2.63 -21.28
CA GLU A 29 13.22 -1.62 -20.93
C GLU A 29 13.90 -1.03 -22.17
N GLU A 30 14.21 -1.86 -23.16
CA GLU A 30 14.76 -1.42 -24.46
C GLU A 30 13.78 -0.53 -25.24
N ASN A 31 12.48 -0.62 -24.95
CA ASN A 31 11.41 0.01 -25.73
C ASN A 31 10.49 0.92 -24.88
N ILE A 32 10.87 1.26 -23.65
CA ILE A 32 9.99 1.93 -22.68
C ILE A 32 9.53 3.31 -23.18
N SER A 33 10.35 3.97 -23.99
CA SER A 33 10.02 5.26 -24.60
C SER A 33 8.81 5.21 -25.52
N ILE A 34 8.51 4.06 -26.13
CA ILE A 34 7.32 3.87 -26.98
C ILE A 34 6.06 4.00 -26.11
N ILE A 35 6.07 3.34 -24.95
CA ILE A 35 4.97 3.39 -23.97
C ILE A 35 4.85 4.80 -23.39
N ASP A 36 5.97 5.43 -23.01
CA ASP A 36 5.96 6.74 -22.37
C ASP A 36 5.51 7.88 -23.28
N LYS A 37 5.73 7.77 -24.59
CA LYS A 37 5.34 8.77 -25.61
C LYS A 37 3.99 8.49 -26.26
N THR A 38 3.30 7.41 -25.87
CA THR A 38 2.03 7.04 -26.48
C THR A 38 0.99 8.15 -26.29
N ASP A 39 0.33 8.53 -27.38
CA ASP A 39 -0.82 9.42 -27.34
C ASP A 39 -2.04 8.65 -26.81
N TYR A 40 -2.50 9.05 -25.63
CA TYR A 40 -3.61 8.44 -24.91
C TYR A 40 -4.99 8.90 -25.42
N THR A 41 -5.07 9.70 -26.49
CA THR A 41 -6.35 10.07 -27.13
C THR A 41 -6.97 8.92 -27.91
N ASN A 42 -6.16 7.99 -28.43
CA ASN A 42 -6.64 6.80 -29.13
C ASN A 42 -6.89 5.66 -28.13
N GLN A 43 -8.13 5.17 -28.05
CA GLN A 43 -8.53 4.15 -27.08
C GLN A 43 -7.78 2.81 -27.23
N GLU A 44 -7.42 2.41 -28.45
CA GLU A 44 -6.71 1.15 -28.67
C GLU A 44 -5.25 1.26 -28.21
N ASP A 45 -4.57 2.35 -28.62
CA ASP A 45 -3.20 2.64 -28.18
C ASP A 45 -3.15 2.79 -26.65
N TYR A 46 -4.16 3.45 -26.07
CA TYR A 46 -4.34 3.58 -24.63
C TYR A 46 -4.38 2.23 -23.90
N VAL A 47 -5.23 1.31 -24.37
CA VAL A 47 -5.39 -0.02 -23.76
C VAL A 47 -4.10 -0.82 -23.86
N LYS A 48 -3.46 -0.82 -25.03
CA LYS A 48 -2.19 -1.55 -25.25
C LYS A 48 -1.06 -1.02 -24.37
N ALA A 49 -0.88 0.30 -24.32
CA ALA A 49 0.16 0.93 -23.50
C ALA A 49 -0.10 0.69 -22.01
N THR A 50 -1.34 0.85 -21.54
CA THR A 50 -1.72 0.59 -20.14
C THR A 50 -1.47 -0.87 -19.77
N ARG A 51 -1.81 -1.81 -20.65
CA ARG A 51 -1.59 -3.24 -20.44
C ARG A 51 -0.10 -3.56 -20.33
N LEU A 52 0.72 -3.10 -21.28
CA LEU A 52 2.17 -3.29 -21.27
C LEU A 52 2.81 -2.71 -20.01
N LEU A 53 2.42 -1.50 -19.62
CA LEU A 53 2.91 -0.84 -18.41
C LEU A 53 2.52 -1.60 -17.14
N SER A 54 1.27 -2.06 -17.07
CA SER A 54 0.76 -2.86 -15.96
C SER A 54 1.55 -4.16 -15.83
N ASP A 55 1.64 -4.95 -16.90
CA ASP A 55 2.35 -6.22 -16.89
C ASP A 55 3.85 -6.02 -16.59
N TYR A 56 4.49 -5.01 -17.16
CA TYR A 56 5.88 -4.64 -16.83
C TYR A 56 6.08 -4.36 -15.35
N SER A 57 5.20 -3.56 -14.75
CA SER A 57 5.27 -3.25 -13.32
C SER A 57 5.12 -4.52 -12.45
N LEU A 58 4.24 -5.44 -12.83
CA LEU A 58 4.03 -6.72 -12.15
C LEU A 58 5.24 -7.66 -12.31
N PHE A 59 5.83 -7.70 -13.50
CA PHE A 59 7.05 -8.48 -13.75
C PHE A 59 8.23 -7.95 -12.93
N LEU A 60 8.39 -6.63 -12.80
CA LEU A 60 9.40 -6.03 -11.91
C LEU A 60 9.18 -6.45 -10.45
N VAL A 61 7.93 -6.46 -9.96
CA VAL A 61 7.62 -6.93 -8.60
C VAL A 61 7.97 -8.41 -8.43
N ASN A 62 7.54 -9.26 -9.36
CA ASN A 62 7.83 -10.71 -9.31
C ASN A 62 9.33 -11.01 -9.35
N ALA A 63 10.10 -10.20 -10.07
CA ALA A 63 11.56 -10.29 -10.13
C ALA A 63 12.27 -9.66 -8.91
N GLY A 64 11.53 -9.06 -7.97
CA GLY A 64 12.07 -8.46 -6.74
C GLY A 64 12.60 -7.02 -6.90
N TYR A 65 12.41 -6.38 -8.05
CA TYR A 65 12.86 -5.01 -8.32
C TYR A 65 11.90 -3.96 -7.73
N LEU A 66 11.58 -4.06 -6.44
CA LEU A 66 10.52 -3.31 -5.78
C LEU A 66 10.62 -1.79 -5.95
N ARG A 67 11.82 -1.20 -5.76
CA ARG A 67 12.04 0.25 -5.92
C ARG A 67 11.80 0.72 -7.35
N LYS A 68 12.17 -0.11 -8.33
CA LYS A 68 11.99 0.18 -9.76
C LYS A 68 10.52 0.02 -10.15
N ALA A 69 9.81 -0.93 -9.55
CA ALA A 69 8.41 -1.21 -9.85
C ALA A 69 7.45 -0.08 -9.46
N ILE A 70 7.66 0.56 -8.30
CA ILE A 70 6.75 1.59 -7.76
C ILE A 70 6.32 2.67 -8.77
N PRO A 71 7.23 3.39 -9.45
CA PRO A 71 6.80 4.44 -10.38
C PRO A 71 5.94 3.91 -11.53
N TYR A 72 6.17 2.66 -11.98
CA TYR A 72 5.36 2.04 -13.03
C TYR A 72 4.03 1.51 -12.50
N LEU A 73 3.98 0.99 -11.28
CA LEU A 73 2.74 0.64 -10.58
C LEU A 73 1.86 1.88 -10.40
N ASP A 74 2.44 2.99 -9.93
CA ASP A 74 1.72 4.26 -9.74
C ASP A 74 1.16 4.78 -11.06
N LYS A 75 1.97 4.74 -12.14
CA LYS A 75 1.55 5.16 -13.48
C LYS A 75 0.46 4.25 -14.05
N ALA A 76 0.59 2.93 -13.92
CA ALA A 76 -0.41 1.97 -14.40
C ALA A 76 -1.74 2.12 -13.68
N VAL A 77 -1.73 2.23 -12.35
CA VAL A 77 -2.93 2.48 -11.55
C VAL A 77 -3.58 3.81 -11.95
N SER A 78 -2.80 4.87 -12.02
CA SER A 78 -3.31 6.19 -12.39
C SER A 78 -3.88 6.21 -13.81
N GLN A 79 -3.31 5.47 -14.75
CA GLN A 79 -3.90 5.31 -16.07
C GLN A 79 -5.28 4.67 -15.94
N ILE A 80 -5.38 3.48 -15.36
CA ILE A 80 -6.66 2.77 -15.22
C ILE A 80 -7.74 3.63 -14.54
N GLU A 81 -7.39 4.35 -13.47
CA GLU A 81 -8.30 5.28 -12.75
C GLU A 81 -8.78 6.46 -13.62
N ASN A 82 -7.94 6.93 -14.56
CA ASN A 82 -8.25 8.05 -15.45
C ASN A 82 -8.89 7.61 -16.77
N SER A 83 -9.11 6.31 -16.99
CA SER A 83 -9.71 5.80 -18.23
C SER A 83 -11.21 6.08 -18.25
N ASN A 84 -11.66 6.94 -19.17
CA ASN A 84 -13.09 7.23 -19.36
C ASN A 84 -13.91 5.97 -19.65
N ALA A 85 -13.36 5.05 -20.44
CA ALA A 85 -14.03 3.79 -20.78
C ALA A 85 -14.23 2.87 -19.56
N ILE A 86 -13.31 2.92 -18.60
CA ILE A 86 -13.40 2.11 -17.38
C ILE A 86 -14.29 2.80 -16.36
N ASN A 87 -14.34 4.13 -16.31
CA ASN A 87 -15.21 4.89 -15.42
C ASN A 87 -16.72 4.68 -15.66
N GLU A 88 -17.12 4.29 -16.87
CA GLU A 88 -18.51 3.86 -17.16
C GLU A 88 -18.83 2.44 -16.64
N SER A 89 -17.79 1.62 -16.43
CA SER A 89 -17.86 0.33 -15.78
C SER A 89 -17.41 0.43 -14.30
N ASN A 90 -17.69 -0.57 -13.47
CA ASN A 90 -17.07 -0.59 -12.16
C ASN A 90 -15.59 -0.97 -12.33
N ILE A 91 -14.65 -0.04 -12.11
CA ILE A 91 -13.18 -0.29 -12.21
C ILE A 91 -12.73 -1.55 -11.44
N TRP A 92 -13.42 -1.89 -10.35
CA TRP A 92 -13.13 -3.07 -9.53
C TRP A 92 -13.61 -4.39 -10.12
N SER A 93 -14.36 -4.37 -11.23
CA SER A 93 -14.65 -5.58 -11.99
C SER A 93 -13.49 -6.04 -12.86
N GLU A 94 -12.46 -5.20 -13.05
CA GLU A 94 -11.26 -5.56 -13.79
C GLU A 94 -10.22 -6.21 -12.86
N PRO A 95 -9.93 -7.52 -12.98
CA PRO A 95 -9.04 -8.22 -12.05
C PRO A 95 -7.61 -7.67 -12.05
N LEU A 96 -7.17 -7.08 -13.17
CA LEU A 96 -5.86 -6.44 -13.26
C LEU A 96 -5.75 -5.24 -12.31
N TYR A 97 -6.82 -4.47 -12.14
CA TYR A 97 -6.82 -3.31 -11.26
C TYR A 97 -6.66 -3.71 -9.79
N GLU A 98 -7.46 -4.68 -9.33
CA GLU A 98 -7.31 -5.25 -7.98
C GLU A 98 -5.88 -5.74 -7.75
N ARG A 99 -5.31 -6.48 -8.72
CA ARG A 99 -3.94 -6.98 -8.65
C ARG A 99 -2.90 -5.86 -8.55
N LEU A 100 -3.04 -4.78 -9.31
CA LEU A 100 -2.11 -3.64 -9.26
C LEU A 100 -2.15 -2.92 -7.91
N ILE A 101 -3.34 -2.67 -7.35
CA ILE A 101 -3.48 -2.08 -6.01
C ILE A 101 -2.85 -2.99 -4.96
N TRP A 102 -3.10 -4.31 -5.07
CA TRP A 102 -2.49 -5.30 -4.20
C TRP A 102 -0.95 -5.28 -4.26
N GLU A 103 -0.36 -5.38 -5.46
CA GLU A 103 1.10 -5.39 -5.60
C GLU A 103 1.73 -4.06 -5.20
N ARG A 104 1.06 -2.92 -5.45
CA ARG A 104 1.51 -1.61 -4.94
C ARG A 104 1.50 -1.55 -3.42
N GLY A 105 0.46 -2.09 -2.78
CA GLY A 105 0.37 -2.17 -1.33
C GLY A 105 1.49 -3.02 -0.73
N ILE A 106 1.74 -4.20 -1.29
CA ILE A 106 2.81 -5.12 -0.86
C ILE A 106 4.20 -4.50 -1.08
N THR A 107 4.42 -3.92 -2.26
CA THR A 107 5.70 -3.28 -2.60
C THR A 107 6.00 -2.14 -1.62
N ASN A 108 5.04 -1.25 -1.35
CA ASN A 108 5.19 -0.18 -0.36
C ASN A 108 5.44 -0.73 1.06
N PHE A 109 4.79 -1.83 1.45
CA PHE A 109 5.02 -2.45 2.75
C PHE A 109 6.48 -2.91 2.92
N HIS A 110 7.03 -3.59 1.91
CA HIS A 110 8.40 -4.09 1.89
C HIS A 110 9.42 -2.96 1.84
N LEU A 111 9.08 -1.85 1.17
CA LEU A 111 9.87 -0.61 1.17
C LEU A 111 9.74 0.22 2.46
N ARG A 112 8.99 -0.27 3.45
CA ARG A 112 8.71 0.41 4.74
C ARG A 112 7.85 1.68 4.61
N GLU A 113 7.22 1.90 3.47
CA GLU A 113 6.25 2.96 3.20
C GLU A 113 4.85 2.58 3.73
N ARG A 114 4.77 2.31 5.04
CA ARG A 114 3.57 1.69 5.68
C ARG A 114 2.30 2.52 5.52
N ASN A 115 2.40 3.84 5.47
CA ASN A 115 1.25 4.71 5.28
C ASN A 115 0.67 4.59 3.86
N LYS A 116 1.52 4.43 2.83
CA LYS A 116 1.07 4.21 1.45
C LYS A 116 0.43 2.83 1.32
N ALA A 117 1.12 1.79 1.80
CA ALA A 117 0.60 0.43 1.82
C ALA A 117 -0.75 0.31 2.55
N LYS A 118 -0.91 1.01 3.68
CA LYS A 118 -2.16 1.06 4.44
C LYS A 118 -3.32 1.61 3.60
N LYS A 119 -3.08 2.64 2.79
CA LYS A 119 -4.12 3.23 1.92
C LYS A 119 -4.56 2.24 0.86
N ASP A 120 -3.62 1.55 0.19
CA ASP A 120 -3.92 0.54 -0.82
C ASP A 120 -4.74 -0.62 -0.22
N PHE A 121 -4.31 -1.18 0.93
CA PHE A 121 -5.07 -2.26 1.58
C PHE A 121 -6.43 -1.80 2.11
N TYR A 122 -6.56 -0.54 2.52
CA TYR A 122 -7.86 0.01 2.92
C TYR A 122 -8.83 0.08 1.74
N GLN A 123 -8.36 0.53 0.57
CA GLN A 123 -9.16 0.51 -0.65
C GLN A 123 -9.60 -0.93 -0.98
N LEU A 124 -8.70 -1.90 -0.93
CA LEU A 124 -9.05 -3.30 -1.18
C LEU A 124 -10.09 -3.84 -0.20
N ILE A 125 -10.00 -3.53 1.10
CA ILE A 125 -11.00 -3.97 2.09
C ILE A 125 -12.36 -3.33 1.83
N ALA A 126 -12.39 -2.05 1.45
CA ALA A 126 -13.65 -1.35 1.17
C ALA A 126 -14.44 -2.00 0.02
N HIS A 127 -13.75 -2.61 -0.95
CA HIS A 127 -14.38 -3.29 -2.08
C HIS A 127 -14.51 -4.81 -1.90
N PHE A 128 -13.63 -5.44 -1.11
CA PHE A 128 -13.62 -6.87 -0.84
C PHE A 128 -13.61 -7.14 0.67
N PRO A 129 -14.71 -6.81 1.38
CA PRO A 129 -14.75 -6.85 2.84
C PRO A 129 -14.64 -8.25 3.42
N ASP A 130 -14.87 -9.31 2.64
CA ASP A 130 -14.74 -10.70 3.10
C ASP A 130 -13.33 -11.29 2.87
N ASN A 131 -12.43 -10.53 2.24
CA ASN A 131 -11.08 -11.01 1.93
C ASN A 131 -10.13 -10.85 3.12
N ASP A 132 -9.93 -11.95 3.86
CA ASP A 132 -9.05 -11.98 5.04
C ASP A 132 -7.58 -11.67 4.73
N LYS A 133 -7.11 -11.96 3.51
CA LYS A 133 -5.75 -11.63 3.09
C LYS A 133 -5.54 -10.12 3.14
N TYR A 134 -6.48 -9.32 2.63
CA TYR A 134 -6.38 -7.85 2.65
C TYR A 134 -6.45 -7.30 4.07
N LYS A 135 -7.35 -7.82 4.91
CA LYS A 135 -7.44 -7.46 6.34
C LYS A 135 -6.13 -7.72 7.09
N ASN A 136 -5.51 -8.88 6.86
CA ASN A 136 -4.27 -9.25 7.52
C ASN A 136 -3.11 -8.32 7.16
N TRP A 137 -3.00 -7.92 5.90
CA TRP A 137 -1.96 -6.98 5.47
C TRP A 137 -2.21 -5.55 5.95
N PHE A 138 -3.47 -5.09 5.95
CA PHE A 138 -3.84 -3.82 6.59
C PHE A 138 -3.49 -3.80 8.09
N LYS A 139 -3.74 -4.92 8.78
CA LYS A 139 -3.37 -5.12 10.19
C LYS A 139 -1.85 -5.00 10.37
N ALA A 140 -1.07 -5.68 9.52
CA ALA A 140 0.39 -5.65 9.55
C ALA A 140 0.98 -4.26 9.27
N CYS A 141 0.32 -3.42 8.46
CA CYS A 141 0.70 -2.02 8.28
C CYS A 141 0.53 -1.20 9.56
N SER A 142 -0.52 -1.50 10.34
CA SER A 142 -0.93 -0.70 11.48
C SER A 142 -0.36 -1.21 12.81
N ASP A 143 -0.03 -2.50 12.96
CA ASP A 143 0.38 -3.07 14.25
C ASP A 143 1.60 -2.38 14.88
N LYS A 144 2.55 -1.89 14.08
CA LYS A 144 3.71 -1.17 14.61
C LYS A 144 3.32 0.14 15.31
N SER A 145 2.40 0.93 14.73
CA SER A 145 2.02 2.21 15.33
C SER A 145 1.20 2.01 16.61
N TYR A 146 0.30 1.02 16.63
CA TYR A 146 -0.43 0.69 17.85
C TYR A 146 0.48 0.12 18.94
N ASN A 147 1.41 -0.77 18.60
CA ASN A 147 2.38 -1.27 19.57
C ASN A 147 3.22 -0.13 20.15
N ILE A 148 3.68 0.82 19.32
CA ILE A 148 4.42 2.01 19.81
C ILE A 148 3.54 2.82 20.77
N ALA A 149 2.29 3.11 20.41
CA ALA A 149 1.38 3.84 21.27
C ALA A 149 1.10 3.12 22.60
N GLU A 150 0.83 1.81 22.56
CA GLU A 150 0.63 0.96 23.74
C GLU A 150 1.87 1.01 24.67
N TRP A 151 3.08 0.89 24.13
CA TRP A 151 4.31 0.98 24.89
C TRP A 151 4.58 2.37 25.47
N THR A 152 4.26 3.43 24.73
CA THR A 152 4.37 4.81 25.22
C THR A 152 3.46 5.03 26.42
N PHE A 153 2.20 4.61 26.34
CA PHE A 153 1.24 4.74 27.44
C PHE A 153 1.62 3.87 28.65
N ALA A 154 2.11 2.65 28.42
CA ALA A 154 2.66 1.81 29.49
C ALA A 154 3.87 2.46 30.17
N GLY A 155 4.78 3.07 29.39
CA GLY A 155 5.93 3.81 29.90
C GLY A 155 5.53 5.01 30.78
N ILE A 156 4.55 5.80 30.32
CA ILE A 156 4.00 6.93 31.12
C ILE A 156 3.45 6.44 32.45
N ALA A 157 2.66 5.36 32.45
CA ALA A 157 2.12 4.77 33.67
C ALA A 157 3.23 4.30 34.63
N LEU A 158 4.23 3.57 34.11
CA LEU A 158 5.36 3.07 34.90
C LEU A 158 6.20 4.19 35.51
N ILE A 159 6.54 5.22 34.73
CA ILE A 159 7.28 6.40 35.22
C ILE A 159 6.47 7.10 36.32
N SER A 160 5.17 7.24 36.13
CA SER A 160 4.30 7.91 37.10
C SER A 160 4.19 7.14 38.42
N ILE A 161 4.08 5.81 38.36
CA ILE A 161 4.14 4.93 39.54
C ILE A 161 5.49 5.09 40.23
N PHE A 162 6.59 5.01 39.48
CA PHE A 162 7.94 5.13 40.03
C PHE A 162 8.17 6.47 40.76
N ILE A 163 7.73 7.58 40.16
CA ILE A 163 7.80 8.92 40.78
C ILE A 163 6.99 8.96 42.08
N SER A 164 5.76 8.42 42.08
CA SER A 164 4.90 8.40 43.27
C SER A 164 5.51 7.61 44.44
N PHE A 165 6.17 6.48 44.16
CA PHE A 165 6.74 5.64 45.22
C PHE A 165 8.10 6.10 45.75
N ILE A 166 8.96 6.67 44.89
CA ILE A 166 10.36 6.95 45.24
C ILE A 166 10.58 8.40 45.66
N VAL A 167 9.93 9.36 44.99
CA VAL A 167 10.21 10.77 45.21
C VAL A 167 9.51 11.30 46.47
N LYS A 168 8.55 10.56 47.04
CA LYS A 168 7.76 10.91 48.25
C LYS A 168 7.57 12.42 48.41
N PRO A 169 6.92 13.05 47.42
CA PRO A 169 7.00 14.49 47.28
C PRO A 169 6.27 15.22 48.40
N GLU A 170 7.00 16.04 49.15
CA GLU A 170 6.50 16.75 50.34
C GLU A 170 5.38 17.77 50.03
N ASN A 171 5.26 18.22 48.77
CA ASN A 171 4.40 19.34 48.40
C ASN A 171 3.06 18.91 47.73
N GLY A 172 2.77 17.61 47.62
CA GLY A 172 1.52 17.06 47.05
C GLY A 172 1.24 17.35 45.56
N ILE A 173 1.95 18.30 44.94
CA ILE A 173 1.84 18.64 43.50
C ILE A 173 2.35 17.47 42.64
N ILE A 174 3.49 16.90 43.00
CA ILE A 174 4.08 15.78 42.25
C ILE A 174 3.21 14.53 42.38
N ASP A 175 2.54 14.30 43.51
CA ASP A 175 1.57 13.20 43.66
C ASP A 175 0.38 13.38 42.71
N ARG A 176 -0.13 14.61 42.55
CA ARG A 176 -1.20 14.90 41.57
C ARG A 176 -0.72 14.64 40.14
N ILE A 177 0.49 15.08 39.79
CA ILE A 177 1.07 14.84 38.46
C ILE A 177 1.22 13.33 38.21
N ALA A 178 1.75 12.58 39.18
CA ALA A 178 1.87 11.13 39.10
C ALA A 178 0.51 10.45 38.95
N PHE A 179 -0.50 10.88 39.72
CA PHE A 179 -1.86 10.35 39.60
C PHE A 179 -2.46 10.60 38.20
N TYR A 180 -2.33 11.82 37.66
CA TYR A 180 -2.77 12.12 36.30
C TYR A 180 -2.00 11.32 35.25
N GLY A 181 -0.69 11.12 35.45
CA GLY A 181 0.14 10.30 34.57
C GLY A 181 -0.27 8.82 34.56
N ILE A 182 -0.59 8.24 35.72
CA ILE A 182 -1.15 6.88 35.83
C ILE A 182 -2.48 6.81 35.08
N PHE A 183 -3.39 7.76 35.35
CA PHE A 183 -4.70 7.80 34.70
C PHE A 183 -4.56 7.91 33.18
N PHE A 184 -3.72 8.83 32.70
CA PHE A 184 -3.49 9.05 31.28
C PHE A 184 -2.82 7.84 30.60
N GLY A 185 -1.83 7.23 31.25
CA GLY A 185 -1.18 6.02 30.76
C GLY A 185 -2.16 4.84 30.64
N LEU A 186 -2.93 4.54 31.69
CA LEU A 186 -3.88 3.43 31.66
C LEU A 186 -5.03 3.69 30.68
N PHE A 187 -5.64 4.87 30.72
CA PHE A 187 -6.78 5.20 29.87
C PHE A 187 -6.36 5.33 28.39
N GLY A 188 -5.22 5.93 28.11
CA GLY A 188 -4.65 6.02 26.76
C GLY A 188 -4.29 4.65 26.20
N GLY A 189 -3.73 3.75 27.01
CA GLY A 189 -3.47 2.37 26.63
C GLY A 189 -4.75 1.59 26.31
N LEU A 190 -5.79 1.72 27.15
CA LEU A 190 -7.11 1.11 26.92
C LEU A 190 -7.78 1.64 25.66
N LEU A 191 -7.77 2.95 25.43
CA LEU A 191 -8.28 3.57 24.21
C LEU A 191 -7.54 3.05 22.97
N THR A 192 -6.22 3.00 23.01
CA THR A 192 -5.40 2.49 21.91
C THR A 192 -5.76 1.04 21.57
N LYS A 193 -5.89 0.18 22.58
CA LYS A 193 -6.33 -1.21 22.43
C LYS A 193 -7.76 -1.31 21.87
N PHE A 194 -8.67 -0.45 22.34
CA PHE A 194 -10.04 -0.39 21.83
C PHE A 194 -10.09 -0.03 20.34
N PHE A 195 -9.37 1.02 19.92
CA PHE A 195 -9.28 1.41 18.51
C PHE A 195 -8.61 0.33 17.65
N ARG A 196 -7.57 -0.34 18.18
CA ARG A 196 -6.91 -1.47 17.51
C ARG A 196 -7.88 -2.61 17.20
N ASN A 197 -8.78 -2.91 18.12
CA ASN A 197 -9.78 -3.97 17.97
C ASN A 197 -10.94 -3.57 17.05
N ARG A 198 -11.28 -2.27 16.97
CA ARG A 198 -12.37 -1.79 16.10
C ARG A 198 -11.99 -1.60 14.64
N ARG A 199 -10.72 -1.38 14.31
CA ARG A 199 -10.27 -1.08 12.93
C ARG A 199 -10.53 -2.17 11.88
N LEU A 200 -10.91 -3.38 12.30
CA LEU A 200 -11.20 -4.53 11.41
C LEU A 200 -12.71 -4.84 11.33
N LYS A 201 -13.53 -4.09 12.08
CA LYS A 201 -15.00 -4.18 12.03
C LYS A 201 -15.62 -3.07 11.15
N MET A 202 -14.75 -2.28 10.51
CA MET A 202 -15.07 -1.31 9.46
C MET A 202 -14.70 -1.96 8.13
#